data_AF-A0A661QNU0-F1
#
_entry.id   AF-A0A661QNU0-F1
#
_cell.length_a   1.000
_cell.length_b   1.000
_cell.length_c   1.000
_cell.angle_alpha   90.00
_cell.angle_beta   90.00
_cell.angle_gamma   90.00
#
_symmetry.space_group_name_H-M   'P 1'
#
loop_
_entity.id
_entity.type
_entity.pdbx_description
1 polymer ?
#
loop_
_entity_poly.entity_id
_entity_poly.type
_entity_poly.pdbx_seq_one_letter_code
_entity_poly.pdbx_strand_id
1 'polypeptide(L)'
;MAIKDNRPYIKHIYWITAEEEAELREKLAGQGIKLRSAKGIMCTPLDRINRIASVAPHVWGETCYRQGGWYRASHKNGLFLIVSFFDLEGYEDKKAAVITESDFVPPRIELIQDKKIVIS
;
A
#
# COMPACT_ATOMS: atom_id res chain seq x y z
N MET A 1 10.97 -21.72 6.52
CA MET A 1 12.03 -21.32 5.57
C MET A 1 11.48 -20.19 4.72
N ALA A 2 11.95 -18.95 4.90
CA ALA A 2 11.46 -17.82 4.09
C ALA A 2 11.93 -18.03 2.65
N ILE A 3 11.00 -18.01 1.69
CA ILE A 3 11.32 -18.03 0.27
C ILE A 3 12.13 -16.76 0.00
N LYS A 4 13.41 -16.90 -0.37
CA LYS A 4 14.26 -15.79 -0.78
C LYS A 4 13.81 -15.36 -2.18
N ASP A 5 12.81 -14.50 -2.25
CA ASP A 5 12.43 -13.84 -3.50
C ASP A 5 13.48 -12.79 -3.82
N ASN A 6 14.38 -13.11 -4.76
CA ASN A 6 15.51 -12.27 -5.13
C ASN A 6 15.13 -11.15 -6.11
N ARG A 7 13.83 -11.01 -6.45
CA ARG A 7 13.36 -9.92 -7.29
C ARG A 7 13.41 -8.59 -6.52
N PRO A 8 13.72 -7.47 -7.21
CA PRO A 8 13.59 -6.14 -6.63
C PRO A 8 12.20 -5.95 -6.05
N TYR A 9 12.12 -5.36 -4.87
CA TYR A 9 10.82 -4.99 -4.31
C TYR A 9 10.20 -3.88 -5.13
N ILE A 10 9.00 -4.13 -5.63
CA ILE A 10 8.18 -3.13 -6.30
C ILE A 10 6.71 -3.31 -5.92
N LYS A 11 6.03 -2.21 -5.60
CA LYS A 11 4.58 -2.16 -5.40
C LYS A 11 3.99 -0.94 -6.08
N HIS A 12 3.03 -1.17 -6.97
CA HIS A 12 2.23 -0.18 -7.64
C HIS A 12 0.98 0.08 -6.79
N ILE A 13 0.70 1.34 -6.53
CA ILE A 13 -0.36 1.79 -5.63
C ILE A 13 -1.43 2.52 -6.42
N TYR A 14 -2.68 2.09 -6.26
CA TYR A 14 -3.84 2.68 -6.93
C TYR A 14 -4.94 2.98 -5.91
N TRP A 15 -5.70 4.04 -6.17
CA TRP A 15 -6.92 4.34 -5.42
C TRP A 15 -8.10 4.29 -6.38
N ILE A 16 -9.05 3.39 -6.10
CA ILE A 16 -10.20 3.14 -6.98
C ILE A 16 -11.49 3.08 -6.17
N THR A 17 -12.64 3.25 -6.84
CA THR A 17 -13.96 3.13 -6.21
C THR A 17 -14.31 1.67 -5.90
N ALA A 18 -15.43 1.46 -5.20
CA ALA A 18 -15.91 0.11 -4.91
C ALA A 18 -16.33 -0.64 -6.18
N GLU A 19 -16.94 0.08 -7.13
CA GLU A 19 -17.39 -0.43 -8.43
C GLU A 19 -16.17 -0.85 -9.27
N GLU A 20 -15.18 0.04 -9.39
CA GLU A 20 -13.91 -0.24 -10.07
C GLU A 20 -13.18 -1.44 -9.43
N GLU A 21 -13.26 -1.62 -8.10
CA GLU A 21 -12.66 -2.78 -7.42
C GLU A 21 -13.33 -4.09 -7.80
N ALA A 22 -14.67 -4.09 -7.89
CA ALA A 22 -15.43 -5.25 -8.31
C ALA A 22 -15.13 -5.62 -9.76
N GLU A 23 -15.08 -4.63 -10.66
CA GLU A 23 -14.69 -4.82 -12.06
C GLU A 23 -13.27 -5.37 -12.19
N LEU A 24 -12.30 -4.79 -11.45
CA LEU A 24 -10.92 -5.26 -11.42
C LEU A 24 -10.84 -6.71 -10.94
N ARG A 25 -11.60 -7.05 -9.90
CA ARG A 25 -11.65 -8.41 -9.34
C ARG A 25 -12.13 -9.42 -10.37
N GLU A 26 -13.18 -9.08 -11.12
CA GLU A 26 -13.72 -9.94 -12.19
C GLU A 26 -12.73 -10.07 -13.35
N LYS A 27 -12.16 -8.95 -13.81
CA LYS A 27 -11.13 -8.93 -14.87
C LYS A 27 -9.95 -9.85 -14.53
N LEU A 28 -9.41 -9.72 -13.31
CA LEU A 28 -8.29 -10.53 -12.85
C LEU A 28 -8.68 -12.01 -12.69
N ALA A 29 -9.88 -12.29 -12.20
CA ALA A 29 -10.39 -13.66 -12.09
C ALA A 29 -10.47 -14.34 -13.48
N GLY A 30 -10.92 -13.61 -14.51
CA GLY A 30 -10.90 -14.08 -15.90
C GLY A 30 -9.50 -14.41 -16.44
N GLN A 31 -8.46 -13.81 -15.85
CA GLN A 31 -7.05 -14.08 -16.15
C GLN A 31 -6.42 -15.12 -15.21
N GLY A 32 -7.19 -15.74 -14.32
CA GLY A 32 -6.70 -16.69 -13.31
C GLY A 32 -5.90 -16.03 -12.16
N ILE A 33 -5.98 -14.70 -12.01
CA ILE A 33 -5.30 -13.95 -10.95
C ILE A 33 -6.29 -13.65 -9.84
N LYS A 34 -5.97 -14.09 -8.61
CA LYS A 34 -6.80 -13.80 -7.43
C LYS A 34 -6.42 -12.46 -6.80
N LEU A 35 -7.34 -11.49 -6.85
CA LEU A 35 -7.26 -10.27 -6.03
C LEU A 35 -7.55 -10.60 -4.56
N ARG A 36 -6.53 -10.56 -3.70
CA ARG A 36 -6.69 -10.83 -2.26
C ARG A 36 -7.30 -9.62 -1.56
N SER A 37 -8.05 -9.84 -0.48
CA SER A 37 -8.55 -8.75 0.37
C SER A 37 -7.76 -8.72 1.67
N ALA A 38 -7.27 -7.54 2.05
CA ALA A 38 -6.70 -7.32 3.37
C ALA A 38 -7.76 -7.48 4.45
N LYS A 39 -7.36 -8.00 5.62
CA LYS A 39 -8.23 -8.22 6.77
C LYS A 39 -7.52 -7.76 8.04
N GLY A 40 -8.15 -6.95 8.88
CA GLY A 40 -7.59 -6.49 10.16
C GLY A 40 -6.53 -5.40 10.01
N ILE A 41 -5.60 -5.58 9.07
CA ILE A 41 -4.34 -4.84 9.00
C ILE A 41 -4.09 -4.35 7.57
N MET A 42 -4.12 -3.04 7.38
CA MET A 42 -4.02 -2.36 6.08
C MET A 42 -2.63 -2.42 5.43
N CYS A 43 -1.55 -2.68 6.18
CA CYS A 43 -0.19 -2.72 5.64
C CYS A 43 0.23 -4.09 5.09
N THR A 44 -0.48 -5.17 5.41
CA THR A 44 -0.15 -6.54 4.95
C THR A 44 -0.04 -6.69 3.41
N PRO A 45 -0.77 -5.96 2.56
CA PRO A 45 -0.56 -5.98 1.10
C PRO A 45 0.86 -5.60 0.63
N LEU A 46 1.60 -4.85 1.45
CA LEU A 46 2.98 -4.48 1.16
C LEU A 46 3.96 -5.65 1.31
N ASP A 47 3.55 -6.75 1.95
CA ASP A 47 4.40 -7.94 2.08
C ASP A 47 4.78 -8.51 0.71
N ARG A 48 6.02 -8.99 0.57
CA ARG A 48 6.55 -9.58 -0.67
C ARG A 48 5.72 -10.74 -1.20
N ILE A 49 5.10 -11.53 -0.31
CA ILE A 49 4.27 -12.68 -0.68
C ILE A 49 2.98 -12.27 -1.44
N ASN A 50 2.51 -11.03 -1.24
CA ASN A 50 1.29 -10.54 -1.86
C ASN A 50 1.57 -10.02 -3.27
N ARG A 51 1.13 -10.77 -4.29
CA ARG A 51 1.25 -10.31 -5.69
C ARG A 51 0.29 -9.17 -6.02
N ILE A 52 -0.94 -9.26 -5.54
CA ILE A 52 -1.94 -8.19 -5.66
C ILE A 52 -2.97 -8.34 -4.55
N ALA A 53 -3.31 -7.22 -3.91
CA ALA A 53 -4.32 -7.18 -2.87
C ALA A 53 -5.05 -5.83 -2.83
N SER A 54 -6.27 -5.88 -2.31
CA SER A 54 -7.20 -4.78 -2.13
C SER A 54 -7.42 -4.52 -0.64
N VAL A 55 -7.46 -3.24 -0.24
CA VAL A 55 -7.78 -2.80 1.11
C VAL A 55 -9.06 -2.00 1.06
N ALA A 56 -10.10 -2.53 1.70
CA ALA A 56 -11.39 -1.86 1.80
C ALA A 56 -11.36 -0.70 2.82
N PRO A 57 -12.23 0.31 2.66
CA PRO A 57 -12.29 1.47 3.57
C PRO A 57 -12.41 1.12 5.06
N HIS A 58 -13.20 0.10 5.41
CA HIS A 58 -13.40 -0.29 6.81
C HIS A 58 -12.11 -0.78 7.50
N VAL A 59 -11.19 -1.38 6.75
CA VAL A 59 -9.92 -1.95 7.29
C VAL A 59 -9.04 -0.86 7.91
N TRP A 60 -9.13 0.39 7.43
CA TRP A 60 -8.39 1.53 7.98
C TRP A 60 -8.86 1.93 9.39
N GLY A 61 -10.03 1.45 9.82
CA GLY A 61 -10.59 1.65 11.15
C GLY A 61 -10.39 0.46 12.11
N GLU A 62 -9.75 -0.61 11.67
CA GLU A 62 -9.57 -1.82 12.48
C GLU A 62 -8.28 -1.73 13.34
N THR A 63 -7.32 -2.65 13.17
CA THR A 63 -6.15 -2.80 14.06
C THR A 63 -5.31 -1.52 14.15
N CYS A 64 -5.19 -0.80 13.04
CA CYS A 64 -4.34 0.39 12.93
C CYS A 64 -5.15 1.69 12.95
N TYR A 65 -6.19 1.79 13.77
CA TYR A 65 -7.13 2.93 13.78
C TYR A 65 -6.43 4.30 13.83
N ARG A 66 -5.46 4.49 14.74
CA ARG A 66 -4.74 5.77 14.88
C ARG A 66 -3.90 6.09 13.65
N GLN A 67 -3.14 5.12 13.15
CA GLN A 67 -2.30 5.26 11.96
C GLN A 67 -3.14 5.45 10.70
N GLY A 68 -4.36 4.91 10.67
CA GLY A 68 -5.33 5.12 9.60
C GLY A 68 -6.05 6.48 9.64
N GLY A 69 -5.72 7.34 10.62
CA GLY A 69 -6.34 8.66 10.76
C GLY A 69 -6.16 9.55 9.53
N TRP A 70 -4.99 9.51 8.89
CA TRP A 70 -4.72 10.31 7.69
C TRP A 70 -5.63 9.90 6.53
N TYR A 71 -5.94 8.60 6.37
CA TYR A 71 -6.82 8.11 5.32
C TYR A 71 -8.21 8.74 5.47
N ARG A 72 -8.78 8.69 6.68
CA ARG A 72 -10.10 9.24 7.00
C ARG A 72 -10.18 10.77 6.85
N ALA A 73 -9.07 11.46 7.08
CA ALA A 73 -8.95 12.91 6.92
C ALA A 73 -8.62 13.35 5.49
N SER A 74 -8.33 12.42 4.58
CA SER A 74 -7.91 12.72 3.21
C SER A 74 -9.06 12.56 2.21
N HIS A 75 -8.84 13.05 0.99
CA HIS A 75 -9.72 12.81 -0.16
C HIS A 75 -9.72 11.33 -0.64
N LYS A 76 -8.92 10.45 -0.02
CA LYS A 76 -8.94 9.00 -0.29
C LYS A 76 -9.99 8.26 0.54
N ASN A 77 -10.60 8.91 1.53
CA ASN A 77 -11.61 8.30 2.38
C ASN A 77 -12.78 7.76 1.53
N GLY A 78 -13.15 6.50 1.74
CA GLY A 78 -14.16 5.79 0.96
C GLY A 78 -13.62 5.02 -0.25
N LEU A 79 -12.40 5.30 -0.70
CA LEU A 79 -11.76 4.55 -1.80
C LEU A 79 -11.09 3.27 -1.31
N PHE A 80 -10.99 2.31 -2.21
CA PHE A 80 -10.20 1.09 -2.05
C PHE A 80 -8.75 1.36 -2.44
N LEU A 81 -7.82 0.82 -1.67
CA LEU A 81 -6.40 0.80 -2.02
C LEU A 81 -6.07 -0.50 -2.74
N ILE A 82 -5.52 -0.42 -3.95
CA ILE A 82 -4.93 -1.59 -4.62
C ILE A 82 -3.42 -1.51 -4.53
N VAL A 83 -2.83 -2.60 -4.06
CA VAL A 83 -1.38 -2.79 -3.99
C VAL A 83 -1.03 -3.96 -4.88
N SER A 84 -0.29 -3.70 -5.96
CA SER A 84 0.04 -4.69 -6.99
C SER A 84 1.55 -4.78 -7.22
N PHE A 85 2.06 -5.96 -7.52
CA PHE A 85 3.45 -6.16 -7.95
C PHE A 85 3.68 -5.76 -9.42
N PHE A 86 2.61 -5.56 -10.19
CA PHE A 86 2.64 -5.24 -11.61
C PHE A 86 1.65 -4.10 -11.94
N ASP A 87 1.83 -3.47 -13.09
CA ASP A 87 0.92 -2.44 -13.57
C ASP A 87 -0.48 -2.98 -13.87
N LEU A 88 -1.50 -2.18 -13.58
CA LEU A 88 -2.88 -2.49 -13.87
C LEU A 88 -3.30 -1.77 -15.15
N GLU A 89 -3.35 -2.52 -16.25
CA GLU A 89 -3.77 -1.99 -17.54
C GLU A 89 -5.19 -1.42 -17.48
N GLY A 90 -5.36 -0.17 -17.92
CA GLY A 90 -6.62 0.58 -17.89
C GLY A 90 -6.86 1.36 -16.59
N TYR A 91 -5.88 1.39 -15.68
CA TYR A 91 -5.93 2.13 -14.41
C TYR A 91 -4.77 3.11 -14.26
N GLU A 92 -4.14 3.51 -15.36
CA GLU A 92 -2.97 4.39 -15.38
C GLU A 92 -3.26 5.75 -14.75
N ASP A 93 -4.46 6.29 -14.94
CA ASP A 93 -4.92 7.55 -14.34
C ASP A 93 -5.18 7.45 -12.82
N LYS A 94 -5.38 6.23 -12.31
CA LYS A 94 -5.59 5.95 -10.87
C LYS A 94 -4.30 5.66 -10.12
N LYS A 95 -3.18 5.50 -10.84
CA LYS A 95 -1.89 5.15 -10.25
C LYS A 95 -1.36 6.31 -9.43
N ALA A 96 -1.22 6.08 -8.12
CA ALA A 96 -0.80 7.11 -7.18
C ALA A 96 0.70 7.11 -6.91
N ALA A 97 1.32 5.92 -6.88
CA ALA A 97 2.74 5.79 -6.59
C ALA A 97 3.30 4.43 -7.03
N VAL A 98 4.62 4.36 -7.10
CA VAL A 98 5.38 3.11 -7.13
C VAL A 98 6.33 3.13 -5.93
N ILE A 99 6.23 2.11 -5.07
CA ILE A 99 7.12 1.91 -3.93
C ILE A 99 8.22 0.95 -4.38
N THR A 100 9.47 1.34 -4.19
CA THR A 100 10.66 0.53 -4.48
C THR A 100 11.58 0.51 -3.27
N GLU A 101 12.44 -0.51 -3.20
CA GLU A 101 13.56 -0.49 -2.26
C GLU A 101 14.60 0.54 -2.69
N SER A 102 15.15 1.25 -1.70
CA SER A 102 16.23 2.21 -1.87
C SER A 102 17.26 1.98 -0.78
N ASP A 103 18.53 2.19 -1.12
CA ASP A 103 19.69 2.21 -0.23
C ASP A 103 19.85 3.56 0.49
N PHE A 104 18.74 4.26 0.76
CA PHE A 104 18.74 5.61 1.34
C PHE A 104 19.64 5.70 2.59
N VAL A 105 20.63 6.58 2.50
CA VAL A 105 21.50 6.95 3.62
C VAL A 105 21.13 8.37 4.05
N PRO A 106 20.67 8.59 5.30
CA PRO A 106 20.33 9.94 5.76
C PRO A 106 21.60 10.82 5.76
N PRO A 107 21.52 12.08 5.27
CA PRO A 107 22.69 12.96 5.16
C PRO A 107 23.30 13.34 6.51
N ARG A 108 22.53 13.27 7.60
CA ARG A 108 23.00 13.41 8.98
C ARG A 108 22.21 12.47 9.88
N ILE A 109 22.91 11.75 10.75
CA ILE A 109 22.31 11.02 11.86
C ILE A 109 22.31 12.00 13.04
N GLU A 110 21.14 12.43 13.50
CA GLU A 110 21.05 13.18 14.76
C GLU A 110 21.46 12.25 15.91
N LEU A 111 22.67 12.45 16.42
CA LEU A 111 23.15 11.77 17.62
C LEU A 111 22.42 12.37 18.82
N ILE A 112 22.14 11.55 19.84
CA ILE A 112 21.34 11.90 21.03
C ILE A 112 21.80 13.19 21.73
N GLN A 113 23.02 13.68 21.47
CA GLN A 113 23.58 14.93 22.00
C GLN A 113 22.99 16.22 21.38
N ASP A 114 22.29 16.16 20.24
CA ASP A 114 21.70 17.35 19.58
C ASP A 114 20.34 17.77 20.18
N LYS A 115 19.79 17.01 21.13
CA LYS A 115 18.46 17.26 21.74
C LYS A 115 18.32 18.54 22.58
N LYS A 116 19.35 19.36 22.75
CA LYS A 116 19.29 20.56 23.61
C LYS A 116 18.91 21.86 22.90
N ILE A 117 18.72 21.88 21.59
CA ILE A 117 18.46 23.13 20.85
C ILE A 117 17.21 23.04 19.98
N VAL A 118 16.07 22.57 20.51
CA VAL A 118 14.77 22.84 19.88
C VAL A 118 13.66 22.96 20.94
N ILE A 119 13.81 23.89 21.89
CA ILE A 119 12.66 24.51 22.56
C ILE A 119 13.06 25.95 22.88
N SER A 120 12.61 26.90 22.05
CA SER A 120 12.55 28.33 22.34
C SER A 120 11.18 28.84 21.93
#